data_AF-A0A7V5CBX4-F1
#
_entry.id   AF-A0A7V5CBX4-F1
#
_cell.length_a   1.000
_cell.length_b   1.000
_cell.length_c   1.000
_cell.angle_alpha   90.00
_cell.angle_beta   90.00
_cell.angle_gamma   90.00
#
_symmetry.space_group_name_H-M   'P 1'
#
loop_
_entity.id
_entity.type
_entity.pdbx_description
1 polymer ?
#
loop_
_entity_poly.entity_id
_entity_poly.type
_entity_poly.pdbx_seq_one_letter_code
_entity_poly.pdbx_strand_id
1 'polypeptide(L)'
;LNACILFLPQLNGKSLTTIEGLAAPDGSLHPVQEAMVDHHASQCGFCTPGIVVSLAAGQIAGETDHDRQLAGNLCRCTGYASIARAANVAGHKPVPKWLRDLPTGPGTSLIHEPELPATIDALADHLMHHPHARIIAGATDVGLWVNKSFRDLGEVVFVSQIEEMARIETAPYMFRIGAGASIEALRREMAPHHAHFAAMLARFASAQVRAAATVGGNIANGSPIGDTPPAPIALGASLLLRRGEAQREILLEDFFLDYGKQDRAPGEFVEAITVPRTPGADDRLKVYKISKRFDQDISAVLGAFNIVVKDEKVQSARIAFGGMAGIPKRASAVEAALVGQPWTEATVEAAAQKMAHDFTPLDDLRASARYRLEVARGLLKRYWHEDQGPSLSLVEVSA
;
A
#
# COMPACT_ATOMS: atom_id res chain seq x y z
N LEU A 1 -10.81 5.05 -8.43
CA LEU A 1 -9.47 5.10 -9.07
C LEU A 1 -9.19 6.52 -9.54
N ASN A 2 -7.94 6.89 -9.79
CA ASN A 2 -7.57 8.19 -10.37
C ASN A 2 -7.42 8.05 -11.89
N ALA A 3 -8.26 8.74 -12.67
CA ALA A 3 -8.24 8.62 -14.13
C ALA A 3 -6.92 9.11 -14.77
N CYS A 4 -6.20 10.03 -14.14
CA CYS A 4 -4.97 10.63 -14.68
C CYS A 4 -3.74 9.71 -14.72
N ILE A 5 -3.84 8.51 -14.15
CA ILE A 5 -2.77 7.50 -14.11
C ILE A 5 -3.25 6.14 -14.63
N LEU A 6 -4.51 6.06 -15.08
CA LEU A 6 -5.10 4.84 -15.61
C LEU A 6 -4.97 4.84 -17.13
N PHE A 7 -4.38 3.77 -17.68
CA PHE A 7 -4.29 3.57 -19.12
C PHE A 7 -5.52 2.83 -19.65
N LEU A 8 -5.93 3.12 -20.88
CA LEU A 8 -7.09 2.49 -21.53
C LEU A 8 -7.05 0.94 -21.51
N PRO A 9 -5.91 0.26 -21.75
CA PRO A 9 -5.88 -1.20 -21.72
C PRO A 9 -6.24 -1.81 -20.35
N GLN A 10 -6.06 -1.08 -19.25
CA GLN A 10 -6.47 -1.52 -17.91
C GLN A 10 -8.00 -1.53 -17.73
N LEU A 11 -8.74 -0.88 -18.63
CA LEU A 11 -10.22 -0.86 -18.65
C LEU A 11 -10.84 -1.97 -19.52
N ASN A 12 -10.02 -2.80 -20.17
CA ASN A 12 -10.51 -3.91 -21.00
C ASN A 12 -11.49 -4.79 -20.19
N GLY A 13 -12.69 -5.03 -20.72
CA GLY A 13 -13.72 -5.82 -20.04
C GLY A 13 -14.39 -5.16 -18.81
N LYS A 14 -14.13 -3.87 -18.51
CA LYS A 14 -14.66 -3.19 -17.31
C LYS A 14 -15.74 -2.14 -17.66
N SER A 15 -16.64 -1.88 -16.71
CA SER A 15 -17.58 -0.76 -16.79
C SER A 15 -17.00 0.49 -16.12
N LEU A 16 -17.06 1.63 -16.81
CA LEU A 16 -16.58 2.92 -16.32
C LEU A 16 -17.75 3.87 -16.04
N THR A 17 -17.83 4.36 -14.80
CA THR A 17 -18.79 5.40 -14.40
C THR A 17 -18.04 6.67 -14.01
N THR A 18 -18.38 7.79 -14.66
CA THR A 18 -17.88 9.13 -14.34
C THR A 18 -18.92 9.94 -13.58
N ILE A 19 -18.63 11.21 -13.23
CA ILE A 19 -19.55 12.08 -12.50
C ILE A 19 -20.88 12.27 -13.25
N GLU A 20 -20.85 12.35 -14.58
CA GLU A 20 -22.01 12.51 -15.45
C GLU A 20 -22.92 11.26 -15.45
N GLY A 21 -22.35 10.08 -15.17
CA GLY A 21 -23.07 8.80 -15.14
C GLY A 21 -23.66 8.43 -13.78
N LEU A 22 -23.56 9.29 -12.75
CA LEU A 22 -24.10 8.98 -11.42
C LEU A 22 -25.60 9.26 -11.28
N ALA A 23 -26.11 10.27 -11.99
CA ALA A 23 -27.54 10.56 -12.02
C ALA A 23 -28.30 9.43 -12.73
N ALA A 24 -29.57 9.25 -12.36
CA ALA A 24 -30.44 8.31 -13.04
C ALA A 24 -30.72 8.78 -14.49
N PRO A 25 -31.10 7.87 -15.40
CA PRO A 25 -31.46 8.23 -16.78
C PRO A 25 -32.60 9.24 -16.90
N ASP A 26 -33.48 9.33 -15.89
CA ASP A 26 -34.58 10.30 -15.81
C ASP A 26 -34.14 11.69 -15.28
N GLY A 27 -32.86 11.86 -14.97
CA GLY A 27 -32.27 13.08 -14.42
C GLY A 27 -32.29 13.17 -12.89
N SER A 28 -32.84 12.16 -12.19
CA SER A 28 -32.86 12.13 -10.72
C SER A 28 -31.45 12.05 -10.16
N LEU A 29 -31.14 12.87 -9.14
CA LEU A 29 -29.81 12.93 -8.53
C LEU A 29 -29.50 11.65 -7.74
N HIS A 30 -28.23 11.30 -7.73
CA HIS A 30 -27.71 10.30 -6.80
C HIS A 30 -27.84 10.81 -5.34
N PRO A 31 -28.14 9.94 -4.35
CA PRO A 31 -28.17 10.29 -2.92
C PRO A 31 -27.01 11.16 -2.41
N VAL A 32 -25.79 10.89 -2.89
CA VAL A 32 -24.59 11.68 -2.60
C VAL A 32 -24.67 13.08 -3.23
N GLN A 33 -25.15 13.21 -4.47
CA GLN A 33 -25.28 14.50 -5.13
C GLN A 33 -26.28 15.40 -4.38
N GLU A 34 -27.43 14.85 -3.97
CA GLU A 34 -28.41 15.56 -3.13
C GLU A 34 -27.77 16.03 -1.81
N ALA A 35 -27.15 15.11 -1.06
CA ALA A 35 -26.55 15.44 0.23
C ALA A 35 -25.46 16.51 0.12
N MET A 36 -24.69 16.53 -0.98
CA MET A 36 -23.68 17.56 -1.22
C MET A 36 -24.29 18.96 -1.40
N VAL A 37 -25.47 19.04 -2.03
CA VAL A 37 -26.25 20.29 -2.16
C VAL A 37 -26.80 20.71 -0.80
N ASP A 38 -27.51 19.81 -0.11
CA ASP A 38 -28.23 20.09 1.13
C ASP A 38 -27.31 20.53 2.28
N HIS A 39 -26.07 20.04 2.31
CA HIS A 39 -25.10 20.36 3.36
C HIS A 39 -24.09 21.44 2.99
N HIS A 40 -24.26 22.12 1.85
CA HIS A 40 -23.30 23.12 1.34
C HIS A 40 -21.87 22.57 1.25
N ALA A 41 -21.75 21.33 0.75
CA ALA A 41 -20.49 20.60 0.65
C ALA A 41 -19.66 20.97 -0.59
N SER A 42 -19.98 22.09 -1.23
CA SER A 42 -19.30 22.64 -2.39
C SER A 42 -19.24 24.17 -2.31
N GLN A 43 -18.10 24.75 -2.69
CA GLN A 43 -17.95 26.20 -2.88
C GLN A 43 -17.56 26.50 -4.32
N CYS A 44 -16.26 26.39 -4.67
CA CYS A 44 -15.81 26.63 -6.05
C CYS A 44 -16.23 25.52 -7.04
N GLY A 45 -16.71 24.38 -6.55
CA GLY A 45 -17.18 23.26 -7.38
C GLY A 45 -16.09 22.36 -7.97
N PHE A 46 -14.82 22.78 -8.00
CA PHE A 46 -13.79 22.06 -8.76
C PHE A 46 -13.49 20.65 -8.25
N CYS A 47 -13.39 20.46 -6.93
CA CYS A 47 -13.15 19.14 -6.33
C CYS A 47 -14.42 18.28 -6.20
N THR A 48 -15.60 18.87 -6.41
CA THR A 48 -16.90 18.25 -6.15
C THR A 48 -17.11 16.97 -6.97
N PRO A 49 -16.81 16.92 -8.29
CA PRO A 49 -16.92 15.68 -9.06
C PRO A 49 -16.15 14.50 -8.45
N GLY A 50 -14.89 14.72 -8.09
CA GLY A 50 -14.05 13.68 -7.50
C GLY A 50 -14.56 13.21 -6.15
N ILE A 51 -15.03 14.13 -5.29
CA ILE A 51 -15.58 13.79 -3.96
C ILE A 51 -16.87 12.97 -4.12
N VAL A 52 -17.78 13.42 -5.00
CA VAL A 52 -19.06 12.74 -5.24
C VAL A 52 -18.83 11.32 -5.77
N VAL A 53 -17.93 11.14 -6.75
CA VAL A 53 -17.59 9.81 -7.28
C VAL A 53 -16.95 8.94 -6.20
N SER A 54 -16.03 9.48 -5.39
CA SER A 54 -15.44 8.74 -4.26
C SER A 54 -16.51 8.27 -3.28
N LEU A 55 -17.43 9.16 -2.86
CA LEU A 55 -18.52 8.87 -1.94
C LEU A 55 -19.49 7.82 -2.50
N ALA A 56 -19.91 7.95 -3.76
CA ALA A 56 -20.77 6.98 -4.41
C ALA A 56 -20.10 5.60 -4.52
N ALA A 57 -18.82 5.55 -4.88
CA ALA A 57 -18.07 4.29 -4.94
C ALA A 57 -17.96 3.61 -3.56
N GLY A 58 -17.75 4.37 -2.48
CA GLY A 58 -17.74 3.77 -1.14
C GLY A 58 -19.13 3.38 -0.65
N GLN A 59 -20.19 4.10 -1.02
CA GLN A 59 -21.56 3.68 -0.75
C GLN A 59 -21.85 2.32 -1.39
N ILE A 60 -21.42 2.09 -2.64
CA ILE A 60 -21.50 0.79 -3.32
C ILE A 60 -20.69 -0.28 -2.58
N ALA A 61 -19.51 0.06 -2.08
CA ALA A 61 -18.62 -0.86 -1.37
C ALA A 61 -18.97 -1.05 0.13
N GLY A 62 -20.01 -0.37 0.64
CA GLY A 62 -20.35 -0.38 2.08
C GLY A 62 -19.31 0.29 2.98
N GLU A 63 -18.53 1.24 2.46
CA GLU A 63 -17.54 1.98 3.22
C GLU A 63 -18.19 3.00 4.16
N THR A 64 -17.77 2.99 5.42
CA THR A 64 -18.30 3.85 6.49
C THR A 64 -17.25 4.80 7.06
N ASP A 65 -15.98 4.56 6.79
CA ASP A 65 -14.88 5.44 7.20
C ASP A 65 -14.62 6.48 6.10
N HIS A 66 -15.37 7.57 6.17
CA HIS A 66 -15.33 8.63 5.17
C HIS A 66 -14.01 9.43 5.20
N ASP A 67 -13.32 9.50 6.34
CA ASP A 67 -12.00 10.16 6.42
C ASP A 67 -10.98 9.39 5.58
N ARG A 68 -10.90 8.06 5.76
CA ARG A 68 -10.03 7.19 4.93
C ARG A 68 -10.44 7.17 3.47
N GLN A 69 -11.74 7.18 3.19
CA GLN A 69 -12.28 7.20 1.84
C GLN A 69 -11.92 8.49 1.09
N LEU A 70 -12.02 9.63 1.77
CA LEU A 70 -11.81 10.97 1.20
C LEU A 70 -10.38 11.49 1.37
N ALA A 71 -9.48 10.77 2.03
CA ALA A 71 -8.08 11.15 2.18
C ALA A 71 -7.39 11.54 0.85
N GLY A 72 -7.83 10.96 -0.29
CA GLY A 72 -7.33 11.28 -1.63
C GLY A 72 -8.03 12.45 -2.35
N ASN A 73 -9.05 13.05 -1.74
CA ASN A 73 -9.86 14.11 -2.31
C ASN A 73 -9.57 15.45 -1.63
N LEU A 74 -8.72 16.25 -2.24
CA LEU A 74 -8.34 17.54 -1.66
C LEU A 74 -9.42 18.61 -1.92
N CYS A 75 -9.90 19.22 -0.86
CA CYS A 75 -10.74 20.42 -0.90
C CYS A 75 -10.05 21.57 -0.17
N ARG A 76 -9.92 22.73 -0.82
CA ARG A 76 -9.29 23.92 -0.23
C ARG A 76 -10.28 24.94 0.33
N CYS A 77 -11.56 24.81 -0.03
CA CYS A 77 -12.57 25.85 0.24
C CYS A 77 -13.44 25.52 1.46
N THR A 78 -13.91 24.28 1.59
CA THR A 78 -14.97 23.93 2.56
C THR A 78 -14.49 23.66 3.98
N GLY A 79 -13.19 23.41 4.17
CA GLY A 79 -12.66 22.92 5.45
C GLY A 79 -13.17 21.53 5.84
N TYR A 80 -13.68 20.74 4.88
CA TYR A 80 -14.17 19.36 5.00
C TYR A 80 -15.43 19.12 5.86
N ALA A 81 -15.73 19.95 6.86
CA ALA A 81 -16.84 19.69 7.78
C ALA A 81 -18.21 19.54 7.08
N SER A 82 -18.49 20.33 6.03
CA SER A 82 -19.73 20.16 5.24
C SER A 82 -19.75 18.90 4.40
N ILE A 83 -18.60 18.48 3.87
CA ILE A 83 -18.45 17.23 3.11
C ILE A 83 -18.67 16.04 4.04
N ALA A 84 -18.10 16.06 5.25
CA ALA A 84 -18.28 14.99 6.23
C ALA A 84 -19.76 14.81 6.62
N ARG A 85 -20.51 15.92 6.81
CA ARG A 85 -21.97 15.85 7.04
C ARG A 85 -22.71 15.22 5.85
N ALA A 86 -22.39 15.63 4.63
CA ALA A 86 -22.99 15.04 3.42
C ALA A 86 -22.69 13.55 3.28
N ALA A 87 -21.43 13.16 3.53
CA ALA A 87 -20.97 11.78 3.47
C ALA A 87 -21.73 10.90 4.47
N ASN A 88 -21.82 11.35 5.74
CA ASN A 88 -22.57 10.63 6.78
C ASN A 88 -24.04 10.43 6.40
N VAL A 89 -24.72 11.44 5.84
CA VAL A 89 -26.12 11.28 5.42
C VAL A 89 -26.25 10.33 4.23
N ALA A 90 -25.40 10.49 3.21
CA ALA A 90 -25.47 9.69 2.00
C ALA A 90 -25.07 8.22 2.23
N GLY A 91 -24.11 7.95 3.11
CA GLY A 91 -23.63 6.60 3.43
C GLY A 91 -24.71 5.67 3.99
N HIS A 92 -25.75 6.23 4.62
CA HIS A 92 -26.90 5.46 5.14
C HIS A 92 -28.04 5.29 4.13
N LYS A 93 -28.01 5.98 2.98
CA LYS A 93 -29.03 5.83 1.93
C LYS A 93 -28.77 4.53 1.13
N PRO A 94 -29.80 3.88 0.55
CA PRO A 94 -29.61 2.69 -0.26
C PRO A 94 -28.85 3.04 -1.56
N VAL A 95 -27.97 2.12 -2.00
CA VAL A 95 -27.31 2.22 -3.31
C VAL A 95 -28.38 2.17 -4.41
N PRO A 96 -28.45 3.18 -5.30
CA PRO A 96 -29.44 3.22 -6.37
C PRO A 96 -29.35 2.03 -7.33
N LYS A 97 -30.50 1.58 -7.84
CA LYS A 97 -30.58 0.39 -8.71
C LYS A 97 -29.71 0.51 -9.97
N TRP A 98 -29.70 1.68 -10.62
CA TRP A 98 -28.93 1.90 -11.86
C TRP A 98 -27.40 1.87 -11.68
N LEU A 99 -26.90 1.98 -10.43
CA LEU A 99 -25.48 1.80 -10.10
C LEU A 99 -25.18 0.45 -9.44
N ARG A 100 -26.20 -0.24 -8.91
CA ARG A 100 -26.08 -1.62 -8.45
C ARG A 100 -26.04 -2.58 -9.62
N ASP A 101 -26.90 -2.33 -10.61
CA ASP A 101 -27.09 -3.14 -11.80
C ASP A 101 -26.35 -2.49 -12.99
N LEU A 102 -25.11 -2.04 -12.77
CA LEU A 102 -24.29 -1.46 -13.84
C LEU A 102 -24.26 -2.44 -15.00
N PRO A 103 -24.59 -2.00 -16.23
CA PRO A 103 -24.66 -2.91 -17.35
C PRO A 103 -23.30 -3.59 -17.54
N THR A 104 -23.29 -4.91 -17.46
CA THR A 104 -22.30 -5.77 -18.12
C THR A 104 -22.63 -5.74 -19.61
N GLY A 105 -22.38 -4.58 -20.24
CA GLY A 105 -22.76 -4.36 -21.63
C GLY A 105 -22.09 -5.34 -22.60
N PRO A 106 -22.58 -5.47 -23.84
CA PRO A 106 -22.12 -6.46 -24.83
C PRO A 106 -20.65 -6.34 -25.26
N GLY A 107 -19.91 -5.33 -24.78
CA GLY A 107 -18.49 -5.09 -25.04
C GLY A 107 -17.54 -5.46 -23.89
N THR A 108 -17.99 -6.20 -22.87
CA THR A 108 -17.14 -6.70 -21.77
C THR A 108 -16.32 -7.95 -22.12
N SER A 109 -16.39 -8.42 -23.37
CA SER A 109 -15.55 -9.53 -23.83
C SER A 109 -14.08 -9.13 -23.70
N LEU A 110 -13.30 -9.93 -22.96
CA LEU A 110 -11.88 -9.68 -22.78
C LEU A 110 -11.17 -9.74 -24.12
N ILE A 111 -10.53 -8.64 -24.50
CA ILE A 111 -9.56 -8.65 -25.58
C ILE A 111 -8.28 -9.29 -25.05
N HIS A 112 -7.82 -10.35 -25.71
CA HIS A 112 -6.56 -11.01 -25.40
C HIS A 112 -5.54 -10.67 -26.49
N GLU A 113 -4.54 -9.88 -26.10
CA GLU A 113 -3.37 -9.55 -26.92
C GLU A 113 -2.12 -10.00 -26.16
N PRO A 114 -0.97 -10.20 -26.82
CA PRO A 114 0.29 -10.53 -26.14
C PRO A 114 0.66 -9.54 -25.02
N GLU A 115 0.35 -8.26 -25.17
CA GLU A 115 0.57 -7.20 -24.17
C GLU A 115 -0.52 -7.16 -23.07
N LEU A 116 -1.56 -8.00 -23.19
CA LEU A 116 -2.66 -8.19 -22.23
C LEU A 116 -2.80 -9.68 -21.85
N PRO A 117 -1.74 -10.29 -21.28
CA PRO A 117 -1.77 -11.69 -20.89
C PRO A 117 -2.88 -11.99 -19.90
N ALA A 118 -3.55 -13.12 -20.08
CA ALA A 118 -4.62 -13.60 -19.19
C ALA A 118 -4.09 -14.48 -18.05
N THR A 119 -2.92 -15.10 -18.23
CA THR A 119 -2.31 -16.04 -17.29
C THR A 119 -0.87 -15.66 -16.99
N ILE A 120 -0.33 -16.19 -15.88
CA ILE A 120 1.07 -16.01 -15.50
C ILE A 120 2.01 -16.65 -16.54
N ASP A 121 1.61 -17.79 -17.12
CA ASP A 121 2.41 -18.47 -18.14
C ASP A 121 2.52 -17.64 -19.42
N ALA A 122 1.42 -17.05 -19.88
CA ALA A 122 1.43 -16.14 -21.03
C ALA A 122 2.31 -14.90 -20.78
N LEU A 123 2.32 -14.36 -19.55
CA LEU A 123 3.23 -13.29 -19.16
C LEU A 123 4.69 -13.75 -19.19
N ALA A 124 4.99 -14.92 -18.63
CA ALA A 124 6.33 -15.51 -18.64
C ALA A 124 6.84 -15.70 -20.09
N ASP A 125 6.02 -16.24 -20.98
CA ASP A 125 6.34 -16.42 -22.39
C ASP A 125 6.57 -15.08 -23.10
N HIS A 126 5.72 -14.09 -22.87
CA HIS A 126 5.88 -12.75 -23.44
C HIS A 126 7.22 -12.12 -23.01
N LEU A 127 7.57 -12.22 -21.73
CA LEU A 127 8.81 -11.66 -21.19
C LEU A 127 10.08 -12.40 -21.63
N MET A 128 9.96 -13.65 -22.10
CA MET A 128 11.10 -14.33 -22.73
C MET A 128 11.43 -13.76 -24.12
N HIS A 129 10.42 -13.29 -24.85
CA HIS A 129 10.58 -12.65 -26.17
C HIS A 129 10.85 -11.15 -26.05
N HIS A 130 10.30 -10.49 -25.03
CA HIS A 130 10.46 -9.06 -24.75
C HIS A 130 11.03 -8.84 -23.34
N PRO A 131 12.30 -9.20 -23.09
CA PRO A 131 12.89 -9.21 -21.74
C PRO A 131 13.05 -7.84 -21.09
N HIS A 132 12.83 -6.77 -21.86
CA HIS A 132 12.87 -5.39 -21.41
C HIS A 132 11.49 -4.70 -21.42
N ALA A 133 10.42 -5.43 -21.79
CA ALA A 133 9.07 -4.90 -21.75
C ALA A 133 8.72 -4.42 -20.35
N ARG A 134 8.07 -3.26 -20.30
CA ARG A 134 7.70 -2.61 -19.07
C ARG A 134 6.39 -3.18 -18.55
N ILE A 135 6.49 -3.88 -17.43
CA ILE A 135 5.33 -4.45 -16.75
C ILE A 135 4.54 -3.31 -16.08
N ILE A 136 3.27 -3.18 -16.43
CA ILE A 136 2.33 -2.20 -15.87
C ILE A 136 1.24 -2.95 -15.11
N ALA A 137 1.30 -2.88 -13.78
CA ALA A 137 0.24 -3.38 -12.91
C ALA A 137 -0.79 -2.27 -12.63
N GLY A 138 -0.70 -1.60 -11.48
CA GLY A 138 -1.59 -0.51 -11.08
C GLY A 138 -1.30 0.85 -11.73
N ALA A 139 -0.18 0.98 -12.45
CA ALA A 139 0.28 2.22 -13.09
C ALA A 139 0.50 3.44 -12.17
N THR A 140 0.47 3.27 -10.84
CA THR A 140 0.52 4.39 -9.88
C THR A 140 1.89 5.08 -9.78
N ASP A 141 2.96 4.39 -10.16
CA ASP A 141 4.29 4.97 -10.38
C ASP A 141 4.52 5.27 -11.87
N VAL A 142 4.30 4.28 -12.75
CA VAL A 142 4.57 4.38 -14.19
C VAL A 142 3.76 5.51 -14.87
N GLY A 143 2.52 5.75 -14.44
CA GLY A 143 1.71 6.85 -14.96
C GLY A 143 2.36 8.22 -14.78
N LEU A 144 3.19 8.39 -13.74
CA LEU A 144 3.95 9.63 -13.50
C LEU A 144 5.14 9.80 -14.47
N TRP A 145 5.67 8.69 -15.00
CA TRP A 145 6.71 8.75 -16.02
C TRP A 145 6.18 9.39 -17.31
N VAL A 146 4.91 9.16 -17.64
CA VAL A 146 4.25 9.79 -18.78
C VAL A 146 3.81 11.21 -18.43
N ASN A 147 3.00 11.39 -17.38
CA ASN A 147 2.31 12.66 -17.15
C ASN A 147 3.19 13.77 -16.53
N LYS A 148 4.30 13.43 -15.86
CA LYS A 148 5.26 14.39 -15.29
C LYS A 148 6.61 14.36 -15.99
N SER A 149 7.09 13.18 -16.34
CA SER A 149 8.42 13.04 -16.95
C SER A 149 8.38 12.99 -18.48
N PHE A 150 7.20 12.99 -19.09
CA PHE A 150 6.99 12.95 -20.55
C PHE A 150 7.79 11.85 -21.25
N ARG A 151 7.96 10.70 -20.57
CA ARG A 151 8.71 9.55 -21.10
C ARG A 151 7.83 8.72 -22.01
N ASP A 152 8.41 8.29 -23.12
CA ASP A 152 7.92 7.14 -23.86
C ASP A 152 8.18 5.86 -23.04
N LEU A 153 7.18 5.01 -22.94
CA LEU A 153 7.28 3.76 -22.18
C LEU A 153 7.92 2.64 -23.00
N GLY A 154 7.97 2.76 -24.33
CA GLY A 154 8.42 1.70 -25.22
C GLY A 154 7.48 0.49 -25.19
N GLU A 155 8.06 -0.71 -25.25
CA GLU A 155 7.32 -1.96 -25.11
C GLU A 155 6.73 -2.08 -23.69
N VAL A 156 5.44 -2.39 -23.60
CA VAL A 156 4.68 -2.50 -22.35
C VAL A 156 3.87 -3.78 -22.31
N VAL A 157 3.62 -4.30 -21.12
CA VAL A 157 2.69 -5.41 -20.88
C VAL A 157 1.85 -5.09 -19.64
N PHE A 158 0.53 -5.20 -19.74
CA PHE A 158 -0.38 -4.94 -18.62
C PHE A 158 -0.80 -6.23 -17.95
N VAL A 159 -0.59 -6.29 -16.62
CA VAL A 159 -0.80 -7.51 -15.83
C VAL A 159 -2.02 -7.44 -14.92
N SER A 160 -2.78 -6.34 -14.98
CA SER A 160 -3.93 -6.12 -14.10
C SER A 160 -5.12 -7.06 -14.34
N GLN A 161 -5.07 -7.87 -15.41
CA GLN A 161 -6.12 -8.84 -15.76
C GLN A 161 -5.77 -10.28 -15.38
N ILE A 162 -4.53 -10.54 -14.93
CA ILE A 162 -4.12 -11.88 -14.50
C ILE A 162 -4.66 -12.12 -13.09
N GLU A 163 -5.77 -12.84 -12.98
CA GLU A 163 -6.46 -13.06 -11.71
C GLU A 163 -5.60 -13.84 -10.71
N GLU A 164 -4.80 -14.81 -11.18
CA GLU A 164 -3.92 -15.61 -10.35
C GLU A 164 -2.86 -14.76 -9.64
N MET A 165 -2.38 -13.68 -10.29
CA MET A 165 -1.43 -12.75 -9.67
C MET A 165 -2.08 -11.89 -8.58
N ALA A 166 -3.41 -11.74 -8.57
CA ALA A 166 -4.11 -10.93 -7.59
C ALA A 166 -4.50 -11.69 -6.31
N ARG A 167 -4.32 -13.01 -6.28
CA ARG A 167 -4.75 -13.86 -5.16
C ARG A 167 -3.89 -13.64 -3.92
N ILE A 168 -4.56 -13.63 -2.76
CA ILE A 168 -3.92 -13.76 -1.46
C ILE A 168 -4.48 -15.02 -0.81
N GLU A 169 -3.58 -15.91 -0.38
CA GLU A 169 -3.93 -17.20 0.20
C GLU A 169 -3.40 -17.26 1.63
N THR A 170 -4.32 -17.52 2.56
CA THR A 170 -4.02 -17.64 3.98
C THR A 170 -4.00 -19.13 4.36
N ALA A 171 -2.81 -19.67 4.55
CA ALA A 171 -2.59 -21.04 5.01
C ALA A 171 -2.21 -21.06 6.50
N PRO A 172 -2.15 -22.22 7.17
CA PRO A 172 -1.77 -22.28 8.59
C PRO A 172 -0.37 -21.73 8.89
N TYR A 173 0.61 -21.98 8.01
CA TYR A 173 2.03 -21.67 8.25
C TYR A 173 2.59 -20.57 7.36
N MET A 174 1.79 -20.03 6.42
CA MET A 174 2.20 -18.93 5.58
C MET A 174 1.02 -18.12 5.04
N PHE A 175 1.30 -16.89 4.63
CA PHE A 175 0.50 -16.15 3.66
C PHE A 175 1.22 -16.20 2.31
N ARG A 176 0.51 -16.51 1.23
CA ARG A 176 1.00 -16.28 -0.13
C ARG A 176 0.29 -15.06 -0.69
N ILE A 177 1.03 -14.02 -1.04
CA ILE A 177 0.47 -12.77 -1.56
C ILE A 177 0.97 -12.61 -3.00
N GLY A 178 0.08 -12.74 -3.96
CA GLY A 178 0.40 -12.54 -5.38
C GLY A 178 0.84 -11.11 -5.68
N ALA A 179 1.74 -10.96 -6.66
CA ALA A 179 2.32 -9.67 -7.04
C ALA A 179 1.29 -8.65 -7.58
N GLY A 180 0.19 -9.13 -8.15
CA GLY A 180 -0.94 -8.33 -8.61
C GLY A 180 -1.94 -7.97 -7.52
N ALA A 181 -1.82 -8.50 -6.29
CA ALA A 181 -2.72 -8.18 -5.21
C ALA A 181 -2.69 -6.68 -4.91
N SER A 182 -3.86 -6.04 -4.84
CA SER A 182 -3.93 -4.61 -4.56
C SER A 182 -3.52 -4.32 -3.12
N ILE A 183 -3.01 -3.11 -2.86
CA ILE A 183 -2.67 -2.70 -1.49
C ILE A 183 -3.92 -2.71 -0.59
N GLU A 184 -5.09 -2.41 -1.13
CA GLU A 184 -6.36 -2.51 -0.38
C GLU A 184 -6.73 -3.97 -0.05
N ALA A 185 -6.52 -4.91 -0.97
CA ALA A 185 -6.72 -6.33 -0.69
C ALA A 185 -5.76 -6.82 0.41
N LEU A 186 -4.48 -6.46 0.30
CA LEU A 186 -3.48 -6.76 1.34
C LEU A 186 -3.90 -6.18 2.70
N ARG A 187 -4.34 -4.92 2.74
CA ARG A 187 -4.78 -4.25 3.98
C ARG A 187 -5.91 -5.03 4.67
N ARG A 188 -6.91 -5.45 3.90
CA ARG A 188 -8.08 -6.18 4.41
C ARG A 188 -7.68 -7.57 4.92
N GLU A 189 -6.86 -8.29 4.16
CA GLU A 189 -6.42 -9.63 4.53
C GLU A 189 -5.50 -9.62 5.76
N MET A 190 -4.65 -8.59 5.90
CA MET A 190 -3.75 -8.47 7.04
C MET A 190 -4.43 -7.92 8.30
N ALA A 191 -5.60 -7.27 8.20
CA ALA A 191 -6.29 -6.69 9.36
C ALA A 191 -6.53 -7.67 10.53
N PRO A 192 -7.02 -8.91 10.32
CA PRO A 192 -7.22 -9.87 11.41
C PRO A 192 -5.93 -10.54 11.91
N HIS A 193 -4.78 -10.31 11.26
CA HIS A 193 -3.53 -11.04 11.53
C HIS A 193 -2.39 -10.14 12.00
N HIS A 194 -2.32 -8.93 11.46
CA HIS A 194 -1.30 -7.92 11.67
C HIS A 194 -1.94 -6.53 11.70
N ALA A 195 -2.67 -6.23 12.79
CA ALA A 195 -3.49 -5.02 12.89
C ALA A 195 -2.66 -3.73 12.69
N HIS A 196 -1.44 -3.68 13.22
CA HIS A 196 -0.54 -2.54 13.06
C HIS A 196 -0.08 -2.35 11.61
N PHE A 197 0.10 -3.45 10.87
CA PHE A 197 0.44 -3.39 9.45
C PHE A 197 -0.76 -2.91 8.61
N ALA A 198 -1.95 -3.44 8.88
CA ALA A 198 -3.18 -2.98 8.22
C ALA A 198 -3.47 -1.49 8.51
N ALA A 199 -3.25 -1.03 9.74
CA ALA A 199 -3.37 0.39 10.09
C ALA A 199 -2.35 1.27 9.35
N MET A 200 -1.11 0.80 9.18
CA MET A 200 -0.13 1.49 8.35
C MET A 200 -0.58 1.53 6.88
N LEU A 201 -1.04 0.40 6.33
CA LEU A 201 -1.54 0.31 4.96
C LEU A 201 -2.77 1.20 4.74
N ALA A 202 -3.59 1.48 5.75
CA ALA A 202 -4.67 2.47 5.66
C ALA A 202 -4.14 3.89 5.34
N ARG A 203 -2.90 4.19 5.72
CA ARG A 203 -2.15 5.41 5.42
C ARG A 203 -1.25 5.30 4.19
N PHE A 204 -1.26 4.15 3.49
CA PHE A 204 -0.62 4.02 2.18
C PHE A 204 -1.40 4.84 1.16
N ALA A 205 -0.78 5.89 0.62
CA ALA A 205 -1.35 6.79 -0.36
C ALA A 205 -2.81 7.19 -0.02
N SER A 206 -3.76 6.92 -0.91
CA SER A 206 -5.20 7.14 -0.70
C SER A 206 -6.00 5.91 -1.10
N ALA A 207 -7.30 5.85 -0.76
CA ALA A 207 -8.17 4.73 -1.16
C ALA A 207 -8.15 4.46 -2.67
N GLN A 208 -8.13 5.51 -3.49
CA GLN A 208 -8.08 5.41 -4.95
C GLN A 208 -6.78 4.79 -5.46
N VAL A 209 -5.66 5.12 -4.82
CA VAL A 209 -4.35 4.55 -5.16
C VAL A 209 -4.25 3.11 -4.65
N ARG A 210 -4.69 2.83 -3.42
CA ARG A 210 -4.64 1.46 -2.85
C ARG A 210 -5.46 0.44 -3.64
N ALA A 211 -6.57 0.88 -4.23
CA ALA A 211 -7.38 0.03 -5.08
C ALA A 211 -6.71 -0.33 -6.42
N ALA A 212 -5.70 0.42 -6.88
CA ALA A 212 -4.96 0.14 -8.11
C ALA A 212 -3.54 -0.39 -7.87
N ALA A 213 -2.79 0.22 -6.95
CA ALA A 213 -1.42 -0.13 -6.64
C ALA A 213 -1.34 -1.58 -6.17
N THR A 214 -0.29 -2.30 -6.59
CA THR A 214 -0.11 -3.71 -6.26
C THR A 214 1.12 -3.94 -5.40
N VAL A 215 1.12 -5.02 -4.63
CA VAL A 215 2.24 -5.41 -3.75
C VAL A 215 3.51 -5.62 -4.57
N GLY A 216 3.42 -6.39 -5.64
CA GLY A 216 4.54 -6.65 -6.54
C GLY A 216 5.02 -5.39 -7.25
N GLY A 217 4.11 -4.49 -7.63
CA GLY A 217 4.47 -3.19 -8.18
C GLY A 217 5.28 -2.33 -7.20
N ASN A 218 4.89 -2.30 -5.92
CA ASN A 218 5.62 -1.54 -4.91
C ASN A 218 7.03 -2.11 -4.65
N ILE A 219 7.15 -3.44 -4.60
CA ILE A 219 8.44 -4.14 -4.44
C ILE A 219 9.31 -3.94 -5.69
N ALA A 220 8.78 -4.21 -6.87
CA ALA A 220 9.50 -4.11 -8.14
C ALA A 220 9.91 -2.68 -8.51
N ASN A 221 9.22 -1.67 -8.00
CA ASN A 221 9.63 -0.26 -8.12
C ASN A 221 10.95 0.01 -7.36
N GLY A 222 11.24 -0.75 -6.31
CA GLY A 222 12.53 -0.68 -5.62
C GLY A 222 12.81 0.63 -4.88
N SER A 223 11.77 1.38 -4.54
CA SER A 223 11.92 2.67 -3.88
C SER A 223 12.34 2.51 -2.41
N PRO A 224 13.35 3.24 -1.92
CA PRO A 224 13.76 3.18 -0.50
C PRO A 224 12.68 3.66 0.48
N ILE A 225 11.71 4.42 -0.02
CA ILE A 225 10.58 4.96 0.75
C ILE A 225 9.27 4.22 0.44
N GLY A 226 9.36 3.04 -0.21
CA GLY A 226 8.22 2.14 -0.36
C GLY A 226 7.74 1.67 1.00
N ASP A 227 6.43 1.72 1.22
CA ASP A 227 5.84 1.40 2.53
C ASP A 227 5.58 -0.11 2.69
N THR A 228 5.48 -0.88 1.60
CA THR A 228 5.19 -2.32 1.69
C THR A 228 6.38 -3.22 1.97
N PRO A 229 7.65 -2.91 1.62
CA PRO A 229 8.76 -3.83 1.90
C PRO A 229 9.13 -4.00 3.39
N PRO A 230 9.19 -2.96 4.25
CA PRO A 230 9.73 -3.14 5.60
C PRO A 230 8.96 -4.12 6.49
N ALA A 231 7.62 -4.14 6.43
CA ALA A 231 6.84 -5.02 7.30
C ALA A 231 6.99 -6.52 6.95
N PRO A 232 6.86 -6.96 5.67
CA PRO A 232 7.19 -8.31 5.28
C PRO A 232 8.66 -8.68 5.54
N ILE A 233 9.63 -7.77 5.38
CA ILE A 233 11.03 -8.01 5.80
C ILE A 233 11.10 -8.33 7.30
N ALA A 234 10.41 -7.54 8.14
CA ALA A 234 10.36 -7.76 9.59
C ALA A 234 9.64 -9.09 9.96
N LEU A 235 8.72 -9.56 9.12
CA LEU A 235 8.06 -10.87 9.25
C LEU A 235 8.90 -12.03 8.69
N GLY A 236 10.01 -11.78 8.00
CA GLY A 236 10.82 -12.83 7.38
C GLY A 236 10.26 -13.36 6.06
N ALA A 237 9.65 -12.48 5.28
CA ALA A 237 9.08 -12.83 3.99
C ALA A 237 10.16 -13.20 2.95
N SER A 238 9.83 -14.16 2.10
CA SER A 238 10.56 -14.47 0.87
C SER A 238 9.82 -13.92 -0.36
N LEU A 239 10.58 -13.68 -1.42
CA LEU A 239 10.13 -13.19 -2.72
C LEU A 239 10.30 -14.29 -3.76
N LEU A 240 9.22 -14.61 -4.47
CA LEU A 240 9.22 -15.51 -5.60
C LEU A 240 9.37 -14.72 -6.90
N LEU A 241 10.47 -14.98 -7.61
CA LEU A 241 10.76 -14.43 -8.93
C LEU A 241 10.60 -15.52 -9.99
N ARG A 242 10.03 -15.17 -11.15
CA ARG A 242 9.83 -16.10 -12.27
C ARG A 242 10.41 -15.55 -13.56
N ARG A 243 11.06 -16.43 -14.34
CA ARG A 243 11.62 -16.17 -15.68
C ARG A 243 11.37 -17.37 -16.58
N GLY A 244 10.39 -17.27 -17.49
CA GLY A 244 9.91 -18.42 -18.25
C GLY A 244 9.40 -19.52 -17.30
N GLU A 245 9.88 -20.74 -17.48
CA GLU A 245 9.60 -21.89 -16.61
C GLU A 245 10.39 -21.90 -15.29
N ALA A 246 11.47 -21.10 -15.19
CA ALA A 246 12.31 -21.08 -14.01
C ALA A 246 11.72 -20.18 -12.93
N GLN A 247 11.71 -20.67 -11.69
CA GLN A 247 11.38 -19.90 -10.50
C GLN A 247 12.56 -19.90 -9.54
N ARG A 248 12.77 -18.78 -8.85
CA ARG A 248 13.71 -18.70 -7.73
C ARG A 248 13.10 -17.95 -6.56
N GLU A 249 13.50 -18.34 -5.37
CA GLU A 249 13.07 -17.75 -4.11
C GLU A 249 14.27 -17.16 -3.39
N ILE A 250 14.12 -15.92 -2.93
CA ILE A 250 15.13 -15.20 -2.14
C ILE A 250 14.45 -14.55 -0.93
N LEU A 251 15.23 -14.15 0.09
CA LEU A 251 14.66 -13.28 1.13
C LEU A 251 14.28 -11.93 0.50
N LEU A 252 13.17 -11.34 0.94
CA LEU A 252 12.70 -10.09 0.37
C LEU A 252 13.73 -8.96 0.51
N GLU A 253 14.46 -8.91 1.63
CA GLU A 253 15.54 -7.95 1.84
C GLU A 253 16.69 -8.07 0.85
N ASP A 254 16.96 -9.27 0.31
CA ASP A 254 18.07 -9.52 -0.62
C ASP A 254 17.74 -9.06 -2.05
N PHE A 255 16.46 -8.79 -2.35
CA PHE A 255 16.04 -8.26 -3.64
C PHE A 255 16.55 -6.83 -3.89
N PHE A 256 16.75 -6.03 -2.84
CA PHE A 256 17.16 -4.64 -2.95
C PHE A 256 18.67 -4.51 -2.83
N LEU A 257 19.37 -4.38 -3.97
CA LEU A 257 20.85 -4.37 -4.00
C LEU A 257 21.43 -2.98 -3.74
N ASP A 258 20.85 -1.97 -4.38
CA ASP A 258 21.26 -0.57 -4.26
C ASP A 258 20.10 0.35 -4.64
N TYR A 259 20.27 1.66 -4.46
CA TYR A 259 19.28 2.65 -4.88
C TYR A 259 19.00 2.53 -6.39
N GLY A 260 17.75 2.18 -6.73
CA GLY A 260 17.34 1.99 -8.12
C GLY A 260 17.87 0.71 -8.78
N LYS A 261 18.44 -0.23 -8.00
CA LYS A 261 18.95 -1.51 -8.51
C LYS A 261 18.41 -2.67 -7.67
N GLN A 262 17.78 -3.64 -8.35
CA GLN A 262 17.23 -4.85 -7.74
C GLN A 262 17.90 -6.09 -8.32
N ASP A 263 17.84 -7.19 -7.58
CA ASP A 263 18.20 -8.52 -8.08
C ASP A 263 17.07 -9.05 -8.99
N ARG A 264 17.00 -8.51 -10.22
CA ARG A 264 16.04 -8.93 -11.23
C ARG A 264 16.71 -9.09 -12.59
N ALA A 265 16.69 -10.30 -13.14
CA ALA A 265 17.23 -10.59 -14.46
C ALA A 265 16.31 -10.06 -15.59
N PRO A 266 16.82 -9.82 -16.81
CA PRO A 266 15.98 -9.55 -17.98
C PRO A 266 14.99 -10.70 -18.23
N GLY A 267 13.72 -10.35 -18.47
CA GLY A 267 12.61 -11.31 -18.60
C GLY A 267 12.12 -11.94 -17.29
N GLU A 268 12.68 -11.52 -16.15
CA GLU A 268 12.23 -11.97 -14.82
C GLU A 268 11.23 -10.98 -14.20
N PHE A 269 10.24 -11.49 -13.49
CA PHE A 269 9.24 -10.68 -12.79
C PHE A 269 8.94 -11.19 -11.39
N VAL A 270 8.38 -10.31 -10.56
CA VAL A 270 7.89 -10.66 -9.21
C VAL A 270 6.57 -11.39 -9.37
N GLU A 271 6.50 -12.64 -8.92
CA GLU A 271 5.29 -13.46 -9.00
C GLU A 271 4.46 -13.37 -7.72
N ALA A 272 5.11 -13.51 -6.56
CA ALA A 272 4.46 -13.48 -5.25
C ALA A 272 5.47 -13.17 -4.13
N ILE A 273 4.96 -12.85 -2.95
CA ILE A 273 5.71 -12.95 -1.68
C ILE A 273 5.07 -14.01 -0.78
N THR A 274 5.91 -14.69 -0.01
CA THR A 274 5.50 -15.63 1.02
C THR A 274 5.88 -15.08 2.38
N VAL A 275 4.92 -14.93 3.28
CA VAL A 275 5.13 -14.44 4.64
C VAL A 275 4.92 -15.60 5.61
N PRO A 276 5.95 -16.03 6.36
CA PRO A 276 5.80 -17.12 7.32
C PRO A 276 4.90 -16.70 8.48
N ARG A 277 4.17 -17.67 9.04
CA ARG A 277 3.37 -17.48 10.26
C ARG A 277 3.40 -18.73 11.12
N THR A 278 3.21 -18.52 12.41
CA THR A 278 3.14 -19.60 13.40
C THR A 278 1.74 -19.63 13.99
N PRO A 279 0.95 -20.71 13.80
CA PRO A 279 -0.35 -20.85 14.43
C PRO A 279 -0.29 -20.61 15.94
N GLY A 280 -1.14 -19.73 16.44
CA GLY A 280 -1.24 -19.42 17.88
C GLY A 280 -0.10 -18.55 18.45
N ALA A 281 0.82 -18.05 17.62
CA ALA A 281 1.79 -17.06 18.08
C ALA A 281 1.14 -15.67 18.21
N ASP A 282 1.60 -14.92 19.22
CA ASP A 282 1.20 -13.52 19.39
C ASP A 282 1.68 -12.66 18.22
N ASP A 283 0.83 -11.76 17.74
CA ASP A 283 1.24 -10.74 16.77
C ASP A 283 2.10 -9.68 17.47
N ARG A 284 3.41 -9.76 17.23
CA ARG A 284 4.40 -8.81 17.77
C ARG A 284 4.87 -7.80 16.73
N LEU A 285 4.30 -7.82 15.53
CA LEU A 285 4.63 -6.85 14.48
C LEU A 285 3.99 -5.50 14.80
N LYS A 286 4.84 -4.47 14.97
CA LYS A 286 4.38 -3.07 14.99
C LYS A 286 5.05 -2.29 13.87
N VAL A 287 4.24 -1.52 13.15
CA VAL A 287 4.66 -0.75 11.98
C VAL A 287 4.32 0.72 12.18
N TYR A 288 5.32 1.58 12.14
CA TYR A 288 5.17 3.02 12.36
C TYR A 288 5.58 3.80 11.12
N LYS A 289 4.65 4.61 10.62
CA LYS A 289 4.86 5.52 9.49
C LYS A 289 4.92 6.96 9.98
N ILE A 290 6.05 7.62 9.75
CA ILE A 290 6.29 9.02 10.12
C ILE A 290 6.43 9.87 8.85
N SER A 291 5.58 10.88 8.74
CA SER A 291 5.44 11.78 7.61
C SER A 291 4.96 13.15 8.11
N LYS A 292 4.96 14.19 7.28
CA LYS A 292 4.52 15.53 7.71
C LYS A 292 3.02 15.59 7.94
N ARG A 293 2.26 14.87 7.13
CA ARG A 293 0.80 14.69 7.26
C ARG A 293 0.50 13.22 7.51
N PHE A 294 -0.54 12.93 8.30
CA PHE A 294 -0.93 11.55 8.61
C PHE A 294 -1.33 10.77 7.35
N ASP A 295 -2.27 11.31 6.59
CA ASP A 295 -2.84 10.64 5.42
C ASP A 295 -2.23 11.14 4.11
N GLN A 296 -2.14 10.22 3.14
CA GLN A 296 -1.67 10.48 1.79
C GLN A 296 -0.37 11.30 1.77
N ASP A 297 0.63 10.81 2.52
CA ASP A 297 1.96 11.40 2.54
C ASP A 297 3.02 10.30 2.42
N ILE A 298 4.18 10.68 1.89
CA ILE A 298 5.31 9.78 1.71
C ILE A 298 6.11 9.75 3.01
N SER A 299 6.49 8.54 3.43
CA SER A 299 7.27 8.31 4.65
C SER A 299 8.60 9.07 4.60
N ALA A 300 8.87 9.83 5.67
CA ALA A 300 10.24 10.21 6.01
C ALA A 300 10.94 9.02 6.66
N VAL A 301 10.29 8.38 7.63
CA VAL A 301 10.77 7.14 8.26
C VAL A 301 9.60 6.18 8.35
N LEU A 302 9.81 4.95 7.89
CA LEU A 302 8.92 3.84 8.20
C LEU A 302 9.73 2.77 8.92
N GLY A 303 9.31 2.40 10.14
CA GLY A 303 9.96 1.35 10.93
C GLY A 303 8.99 0.20 11.17
N ALA A 304 9.41 -1.02 10.89
CA ALA A 304 8.68 -2.25 11.18
C ALA A 304 9.50 -3.10 12.16
N PHE A 305 8.87 -3.50 13.26
CA PHE A 305 9.52 -4.15 14.40
C PHE A 305 8.78 -5.44 14.72
N ASN A 306 9.50 -6.55 14.75
CA ASN A 306 9.01 -7.85 15.20
C ASN A 306 10.03 -8.43 16.19
N ILE A 307 9.78 -8.25 17.49
CA ILE A 307 10.72 -8.58 18.57
C ILE A 307 10.06 -9.59 19.48
N VAL A 308 10.52 -10.84 19.45
CA VAL A 308 10.00 -11.92 20.31
C VAL A 308 10.69 -11.87 21.66
N VAL A 309 9.90 -11.78 22.73
CA VAL A 309 10.37 -11.75 24.11
C VAL A 309 9.85 -12.99 24.83
N LYS A 310 10.75 -13.73 25.49
CA LYS A 310 10.41 -14.91 26.27
C LYS A 310 11.26 -14.92 27.53
N ASP A 311 10.65 -15.25 28.67
CA ASP A 311 11.33 -15.28 29.97
C ASP A 311 12.09 -13.96 30.25
N GLU A 312 11.41 -12.82 29.98
CA GLU A 312 11.92 -11.45 30.10
C GLU A 312 13.16 -11.12 29.25
N LYS A 313 13.51 -11.95 28.27
CA LYS A 313 14.64 -11.75 27.37
C LYS A 313 14.22 -11.70 25.92
N VAL A 314 14.93 -10.91 25.12
CA VAL A 314 14.71 -10.88 23.68
C VAL A 314 15.26 -12.16 23.06
N GLN A 315 14.37 -13.00 22.53
CA GLN A 315 14.71 -14.24 21.85
C GLN A 315 15.14 -13.98 20.41
N SER A 316 14.43 -13.12 19.70
CA SER A 316 14.73 -12.72 18.33
C SER A 316 14.23 -11.31 18.05
N ALA A 317 14.94 -10.58 17.20
CA ALA A 317 14.52 -9.27 16.72
C ALA A 317 14.71 -9.20 15.20
N ARG A 318 13.64 -8.86 14.49
CA ARG A 318 13.67 -8.45 13.08
C ARG A 318 13.12 -7.03 12.98
N ILE A 319 13.98 -6.09 12.61
CA ILE A 319 13.70 -4.66 12.59
C ILE A 319 14.11 -4.10 11.24
N ALA A 320 13.15 -3.63 10.46
CA ALA A 320 13.38 -3.13 9.11
C ALA A 320 12.90 -1.69 8.94
N PHE A 321 13.61 -0.94 8.10
CA PHE A 321 13.32 0.46 7.84
C PHE A 321 13.19 0.79 6.36
N GLY A 322 12.27 1.70 6.06
CA GLY A 322 12.21 2.49 4.83
C GLY A 322 12.57 3.96 5.10
N GLY A 323 13.14 4.64 4.11
CA GLY A 323 13.54 6.06 4.19
C GLY A 323 14.80 6.34 5.00
N MET A 324 15.53 5.30 5.43
CA MET A 324 16.74 5.41 6.25
C MET A 324 18.04 5.10 5.48
N ALA A 325 17.93 4.53 4.28
CA ALA A 325 19.05 4.19 3.38
C ALA A 325 18.58 4.21 1.92
N GLY A 326 19.49 3.94 0.97
CA GLY A 326 19.18 3.79 -0.46
C GLY A 326 18.29 2.60 -0.81
N ILE A 327 18.09 1.68 0.15
CA ILE A 327 17.23 0.49 0.05
C ILE A 327 16.44 0.29 1.36
N PRO A 328 15.28 -0.40 1.33
CA PRO A 328 14.69 -0.96 2.55
C PRO A 328 15.63 -2.02 3.12
N LYS A 329 16.03 -1.91 4.39
CA LYS A 329 16.94 -2.88 5.01
C LYS A 329 16.73 -3.03 6.52
N ARG A 330 17.31 -4.11 7.05
CA ARG A 330 17.32 -4.42 8.49
C ARG A 330 18.32 -3.58 9.28
N ALA A 331 18.01 -3.34 10.55
CA ALA A 331 18.87 -2.68 11.53
C ALA A 331 19.72 -3.72 12.28
N SER A 332 20.67 -4.33 11.58
CA SER A 332 21.43 -5.48 12.06
C SER A 332 22.20 -5.25 13.37
N ALA A 333 22.80 -4.07 13.55
CA ALA A 333 23.52 -3.73 14.77
C ALA A 333 22.56 -3.51 15.96
N VAL A 334 21.36 -2.99 15.70
CA VAL A 334 20.29 -2.88 16.71
C VAL A 334 19.74 -4.26 17.09
N GLU A 335 19.45 -5.10 16.10
CA GLU A 335 18.98 -6.48 16.31
C GLU A 335 19.98 -7.25 17.20
N ALA A 336 21.27 -7.20 16.85
CA ALA A 336 22.34 -7.87 17.61
C ALA A 336 22.50 -7.32 19.03
N ALA A 337 22.23 -6.02 19.26
CA ALA A 337 22.28 -5.43 20.59
C ALA A 337 21.09 -5.81 21.48
N LEU A 338 19.98 -6.25 20.89
CA LEU A 338 18.78 -6.69 21.62
C LEU A 338 18.83 -8.18 21.96
N VAL A 339 19.19 -9.03 21.00
CA VAL A 339 19.08 -10.49 21.14
C VAL A 339 19.90 -11.00 22.35
N GLY A 340 19.25 -11.81 23.18
CA GLY A 340 19.82 -12.38 24.41
C GLY A 340 19.82 -11.44 25.61
N GLN A 341 19.49 -10.15 25.43
CA GLN A 341 19.43 -9.18 26.52
C GLN A 341 18.07 -9.18 27.24
N PRO A 342 18.01 -8.74 28.51
CA PRO A 342 16.77 -8.47 29.22
C PRO A 342 15.93 -7.40 28.50
N TRP A 343 14.62 -7.58 28.42
CA TRP A 343 13.69 -6.66 27.76
C TRP A 343 13.33 -5.46 28.66
N THR A 344 14.31 -4.60 28.91
CA THR A 344 14.20 -3.43 29.79
C THR A 344 14.40 -2.13 29.03
N GLU A 345 13.98 -1.01 29.62
CA GLU A 345 14.20 0.32 29.05
C GLU A 345 15.68 0.57 28.76
N ALA A 346 16.57 0.27 29.71
CA ALA A 346 18.01 0.47 29.56
C ALA A 346 18.59 -0.31 28.36
N THR A 347 18.15 -1.57 28.16
CA THR A 347 18.53 -2.36 26.97
C THR A 347 18.07 -1.69 25.69
N VAL A 348 16.82 -1.22 25.66
CA VAL A 348 16.21 -0.55 24.51
C VAL A 348 16.92 0.76 24.19
N GLU A 349 17.27 1.57 25.20
CA GLU A 349 18.03 2.80 25.02
C GLU A 349 19.42 2.53 24.43
N ALA A 350 20.12 1.53 24.96
CA ALA A 350 21.44 1.14 24.49
C ALA A 350 21.40 0.62 23.04
N ALA A 351 20.41 -0.23 22.71
CA ALA A 351 20.22 -0.74 21.37
C ALA A 351 19.83 0.37 20.38
N ALA A 352 18.97 1.32 20.77
CA ALA A 352 18.57 2.44 19.92
C ALA A 352 19.78 3.26 19.44
N GLN A 353 20.82 3.43 20.27
CA GLN A 353 22.03 4.17 19.83
C GLN A 353 22.74 3.51 18.64
N LYS A 354 22.59 2.19 18.46
CA LYS A 354 23.18 1.45 17.33
C LYS A 354 22.54 1.75 15.98
N MET A 355 21.40 2.46 15.94
CA MET A 355 20.79 2.95 14.69
C MET A 355 21.78 3.74 13.82
N ALA A 356 22.72 4.46 14.43
CA ALA A 356 23.74 5.23 13.70
C ALA A 356 24.84 4.36 13.08
N HIS A 357 24.98 3.10 13.49
CA HIS A 357 25.86 2.13 12.83
C HIS A 357 25.18 1.49 11.62
N ASP A 358 23.86 1.29 11.70
CA ASP A 358 23.09 0.70 10.59
C ASP A 358 22.74 1.73 9.51
N PHE A 359 22.54 3.00 9.86
CA PHE A 359 22.00 4.01 8.95
C PHE A 359 22.76 5.33 8.96
N THR A 360 22.90 5.92 7.77
CA THR A 360 23.34 7.29 7.56
C THR A 360 22.33 7.98 6.63
N PRO A 361 21.19 8.46 7.16
CA PRO A 361 20.10 8.99 6.33
C PRO A 361 20.49 10.29 5.62
N LEU A 362 19.74 10.63 4.58
CA LEU A 362 19.89 11.87 3.82
C LEU A 362 18.97 12.98 4.36
N ASP A 363 19.38 14.22 4.16
CA ASP A 363 18.51 15.39 4.27
C ASP A 363 17.69 15.56 2.98
N ASP A 364 16.41 15.90 3.10
CA ASP A 364 15.57 16.32 1.98
C ASP A 364 14.44 17.26 2.43
N LEU A 365 13.57 17.62 1.49
CA LEU A 365 12.39 18.43 1.77
C LEU A 365 11.44 17.80 2.81
N ARG A 366 11.51 16.48 3.06
CA ARG A 366 10.63 15.75 4.00
C ARG A 366 11.17 15.81 5.41
N ALA A 367 12.46 15.58 5.60
CA ALA A 367 13.09 15.58 6.92
C ALA A 367 14.62 15.67 6.82
N SER A 368 15.24 16.22 7.86
CA SER A 368 16.69 16.17 8.01
C SER A 368 17.20 14.78 8.41
N ALA A 369 18.45 14.48 8.10
CA ALA A 369 19.12 13.24 8.48
C ALA A 369 19.11 13.04 10.00
N ARG A 370 19.34 14.11 10.76
CA ARG A 370 19.27 14.12 12.23
C ARG A 370 17.87 13.73 12.72
N TYR A 371 16.82 14.34 12.17
CA TYR A 371 15.45 14.01 12.56
C TYR A 371 15.11 12.54 12.25
N ARG A 372 15.53 12.03 11.09
CA ARG A 372 15.32 10.63 10.70
C ARG A 372 15.95 9.65 11.71
N LEU A 373 17.20 9.89 12.13
CA LEU A 373 17.87 9.07 13.15
C LEU A 373 17.21 9.19 14.53
N GLU A 374 16.83 10.38 14.97
CA GLU A 374 16.12 10.59 16.23
C GLU A 374 14.77 9.86 16.25
N VAL A 375 14.02 9.94 15.15
CA VAL A 375 12.76 9.20 14.97
C VAL A 375 13.00 7.70 15.03
N ALA A 376 13.95 7.14 14.29
CA ALA A 376 14.22 5.71 14.31
C ALA A 376 14.53 5.17 15.72
N ARG A 377 15.29 5.94 16.51
CA ARG A 377 15.53 5.66 17.94
C ARG A 377 14.26 5.73 18.77
N GLY A 378 13.47 6.78 18.58
CA GLY A 378 12.21 6.98 19.29
C GLY A 378 11.17 5.90 18.98
N LEU A 379 11.14 5.36 17.76
CA LEU A 379 10.23 4.28 17.37
C LEU A 379 10.53 2.97 18.10
N LEU A 380 11.80 2.64 18.35
CA LEU A 380 12.14 1.47 19.16
C LEU A 380 11.71 1.66 20.63
N LYS A 381 11.90 2.86 21.18
CA LYS A 381 11.40 3.20 22.53
C LYS A 381 9.87 3.12 22.59
N ARG A 382 9.18 3.64 21.58
CA ARG A 382 7.72 3.55 21.44
C ARG A 382 7.25 2.10 21.43
N TYR A 383 7.92 1.22 20.66
CA TYR A 383 7.63 -0.21 20.62
C TYR A 383 7.66 -0.83 22.03
N TRP A 384 8.71 -0.52 22.79
CA TRP A 384 8.89 -0.99 24.17
C TRP A 384 7.78 -0.48 25.09
N HIS A 385 7.50 0.84 25.11
CA HIS A 385 6.43 1.38 25.96
C HIS A 385 5.05 0.78 25.66
N GLU A 386 4.72 0.59 24.38
CA GLU A 386 3.47 -0.07 23.96
C GLU A 386 3.45 -1.58 24.31
N ASP A 387 4.59 -2.19 24.65
CA ASP A 387 4.67 -3.58 25.16
C ASP A 387 4.59 -3.61 26.71
N GLN A 388 4.86 -2.50 27.39
CA GLN A 388 4.76 -2.36 28.85
C GLN A 388 3.37 -1.94 29.36
N GLY A 389 2.51 -1.37 28.51
CA GLY A 389 1.29 -0.72 28.96
C GLY A 389 0.42 -0.15 27.83
N PRO A 390 -0.46 0.84 28.11
CA PRO A 390 -1.46 1.27 27.15
C PRO A 390 -0.85 1.91 25.90
N SER A 391 -1.60 1.83 24.79
CA SER A 391 -1.24 2.38 23.49
C SER A 391 -0.83 3.85 23.56
N LEU A 392 0.26 4.20 22.87
CA LEU A 392 0.80 5.57 22.77
C LEU A 392 0.39 6.26 21.45
N SER A 393 -0.71 5.84 20.85
CA SER A 393 -1.13 6.30 19.54
C SER A 393 -1.95 7.58 19.62
N LEU A 394 -1.45 8.68 19.05
CA LEU A 394 -2.18 9.95 18.96
C LEU A 394 -3.54 9.82 18.24
N VAL A 395 -3.67 8.88 17.30
CA VAL A 395 -4.92 8.67 16.56
C VAL A 395 -5.98 7.91 17.36
N GLU A 396 -5.62 7.34 18.50
CA GLU A 396 -6.55 6.65 19.41
C GLU A 396 -7.03 7.57 20.56
N VAL A 397 -6.53 8.80 20.63
CA VAL A 397 -6.95 9.78 21.63
C VAL A 397 -8.33 10.34 21.24
N SER A 398 -9.36 10.00 22.02
CA SER A 398 -10.68 10.63 21.92
C SER A 398 -10.71 11.94 22.75
N ALA A 399 -11.42 12.95 22.23
CA ALA A 399 -11.65 14.23 22.90
C ALA A 399 -12.69 14.13 24.03
#